data_AF-A0A2V5QYM2-F1
#
_entry.id   AF-A0A2V5QYM2-F1
#
_cell.length_a   1.000
_cell.length_b   1.000
_cell.length_c   1.000
_cell.angle_alpha   90.00
_cell.angle_beta   90.00
_cell.angle_gamma   90.00
#
_symmetry.space_group_name_H-M   'P 1'
#
loop_
_entity.id
_entity.type
_entity.pdbx_description
1 polymer ?
#
loop_
_entity_poly.entity_id
_entity_poly.type
_entity_poly.pdbx_seq_one_letter_code
_entity_poly.pdbx_strand_id
1 'polypeptide(L)'
;MPDRIAPIVFLLAASAAFATQGCTKAREDEHARQLAGRVRTEFLHAWNSYERYAWGHGALRPLTKAAHDWYGQSLLMTPVDALDTLLLMQLDVEASKARSLIVNNLSFDRDIYVKNFEITIRLLGGLLSSYQLTGDKHLLNLAEDLGSRLLPVFNSPTGLPYVYVNLRTGQTRGTVTNPAETGTLLLEFGTLSKL
;
A
#
# COMPACT_ATOMS: atom_id res chain seq x y z
N MET A 1 43.86 -47.67 41.80
CA MET A 1 42.73 -47.48 40.84
C MET A 1 41.59 -46.83 41.60
N PRO A 2 40.90 -45.85 40.99
CA PRO A 2 40.33 -44.68 41.67
C PRO A 2 38.80 -44.77 41.80
N ASP A 3 38.17 -43.64 42.13
CA ASP A 3 36.77 -43.30 41.87
C ASP A 3 35.74 -43.51 42.98
N ARG A 4 35.73 -42.58 43.95
CA ARG A 4 34.50 -42.20 44.69
C ARG A 4 34.42 -40.68 44.94
N ILE A 5 34.54 -39.87 43.88
CA ILE A 5 34.12 -38.46 43.90
C ILE A 5 33.29 -38.17 42.63
N ALA A 6 32.05 -38.63 42.61
CA ALA A 6 31.01 -38.13 41.69
C ALA A 6 29.68 -38.79 42.06
N PRO A 7 28.83 -38.14 42.88
CA PRO A 7 27.50 -37.89 42.33
C PRO A 7 26.82 -36.59 42.80
N ILE A 8 27.49 -35.68 43.52
CA ILE A 8 26.82 -34.46 44.05
C ILE A 8 26.92 -33.27 43.08
N VAL A 9 27.89 -33.25 42.17
CA VAL A 9 28.06 -32.13 41.22
C VAL A 9 27.05 -32.14 40.07
N PHE A 10 26.39 -33.28 39.81
CA PHE A 10 25.49 -33.40 38.66
C PHE A 10 24.04 -32.93 38.89
N LEU A 11 23.64 -32.68 40.14
CA LEU A 11 22.25 -32.31 40.47
C LEU A 11 22.02 -30.80 40.62
N LEU A 12 23.06 -29.97 40.60
CA LEU A 12 22.94 -28.50 40.60
C LEU A 12 23.08 -27.88 39.19
N ALA A 13 23.54 -28.64 38.21
CA ALA A 13 23.67 -28.14 36.82
C ALA A 13 22.35 -28.21 36.03
N ALA A 14 21.38 -29.03 36.46
CA ALA A 14 20.12 -29.23 35.73
C ALA A 14 19.04 -28.17 36.03
N SER A 15 19.16 -27.40 37.12
CA SER A 15 18.23 -26.32 37.48
C SER A 15 18.63 -24.94 36.92
N ALA A 16 19.85 -24.78 36.41
CA ALA A 16 20.30 -23.54 35.76
C ALA A 16 19.96 -23.49 34.25
N ALA A 17 19.63 -24.62 33.63
CA ALA A 17 19.39 -24.70 32.18
C ALA A 17 17.95 -24.32 31.76
N PHE A 18 17.00 -24.21 32.70
CA PHE A 18 15.61 -23.85 32.40
C PHE A 18 15.26 -22.36 32.62
N ALA A 19 16.21 -21.54 33.09
CA ALA A 19 15.96 -20.11 33.33
C ALA A 19 16.36 -19.18 32.17
N THR A 20 17.02 -19.69 31.12
CA THR A 20 17.62 -18.83 30.08
C THR A 20 16.91 -18.86 28.72
N GLN A 21 15.92 -19.74 28.52
CA GLN A 21 15.13 -19.78 27.27
C GLN A 21 13.82 -18.98 27.30
N GLY A 22 13.47 -18.38 28.44
CA GLY A 22 12.25 -17.57 28.58
C GLY A 22 12.39 -16.07 28.24
N CYS A 23 13.61 -15.55 28.05
CA CYS A 23 13.86 -14.10 28.05
C CYS A 23 14.38 -13.51 26.71
N THR A 24 14.55 -14.32 25.67
CA THR A 24 14.97 -13.81 24.34
C THR A 24 13.79 -13.35 23.48
N LYS A 25 12.62 -14.00 23.59
CA LYS A 25 11.42 -13.65 22.81
C LYS A 25 10.78 -12.32 23.23
N ALA A 26 10.80 -12.00 24.54
CA ALA A 26 10.16 -10.79 25.07
C ALA A 26 10.91 -9.48 24.75
N ARG A 27 12.23 -9.54 24.56
CA ARG A 27 13.06 -8.37 24.26
C ARG A 27 12.98 -7.95 22.79
N GLU A 28 12.83 -8.93 21.88
CA GLU A 28 12.54 -8.68 20.46
C GLU A 28 11.17 -8.01 20.30
N ASP A 29 10.17 -8.39 21.10
CA ASP A 29 8.82 -7.80 21.05
C ASP A 29 8.74 -6.36 21.57
N GLU A 30 9.47 -6.01 22.64
CA GLU A 30 9.46 -4.63 23.17
C GLU A 30 10.15 -3.65 22.23
N HIS A 31 11.33 -4.03 21.72
CA HIS A 31 12.06 -3.19 20.76
C HIS A 31 11.27 -3.03 19.45
N ALA A 32 10.68 -4.10 18.94
CA ALA A 32 9.82 -4.05 17.76
C ALA A 32 8.59 -3.16 17.98
N ARG A 33 7.93 -3.23 19.15
CA ARG A 33 6.80 -2.36 19.50
C ARG A 33 7.21 -0.89 19.55
N GLN A 34 8.36 -0.57 20.15
CA GLN A 34 8.89 0.78 20.16
C GLN A 34 9.22 1.28 18.75
N LEU A 35 9.81 0.43 17.91
CA LEU A 35 10.12 0.78 16.52
C LEU A 35 8.84 1.00 15.70
N ALA A 36 7.83 0.14 15.83
CA ALA A 36 6.54 0.30 15.19
C ALA A 36 5.85 1.61 15.62
N GLY A 37 5.93 1.96 16.92
CA GLY A 37 5.45 3.24 17.44
C GLY A 37 6.17 4.44 16.80
N ARG A 38 7.49 4.36 16.61
CA ARG A 38 8.26 5.39 15.90
C ARG A 38 7.88 5.50 14.43
N VAL A 39 7.71 4.38 13.73
CA VAL A 39 7.24 4.36 12.33
C VAL A 39 5.87 5.02 12.21
N ARG A 40 4.93 4.70 13.11
CA ARG A 40 3.61 5.34 13.15
C ARG A 40 3.70 6.85 13.37
N THR A 41 4.60 7.31 14.24
CA THR A 41 4.84 8.75 14.46
C THR A 41 5.38 9.44 13.20
N GLU A 42 6.35 8.84 12.51
CA GLU A 42 6.90 9.40 11.26
C GLU A 42 5.88 9.38 10.12
N PHE A 43 5.07 8.33 10.03
CA PHE A 43 3.96 8.27 9.07
C PHE A 43 2.96 9.41 9.32
N LEU A 44 2.57 9.63 10.58
CA LEU A 44 1.72 10.78 10.95
C LEU A 44 2.37 12.12 10.64
N HIS A 45 3.68 12.27 10.83
CA HIS A 45 4.39 13.49 10.45
C HIS A 45 4.27 13.76 8.93
N ALA A 46 4.50 12.74 8.10
CA ALA A 46 4.38 12.84 6.65
C ALA A 46 2.92 13.10 6.22
N TRP A 47 1.96 12.36 6.78
CA TRP A 47 0.53 12.50 6.50
C TRP A 47 0.02 13.90 6.87
N ASN A 48 0.34 14.39 8.06
CA ASN A 48 -0.05 15.73 8.50
C ASN A 48 0.56 16.83 7.61
N SER A 49 1.76 16.60 7.07
CA SER A 49 2.36 17.52 6.10
C SER A 49 1.63 17.48 4.76
N TYR A 50 1.21 16.30 4.30
CA TYR A 50 0.36 16.16 3.11
C TYR A 50 -0.99 16.86 3.31
N GLU A 51 -1.70 16.60 4.42
CA GLU A 51 -2.97 17.28 4.76
C GLU A 51 -2.80 18.81 4.76
N ARG A 52 -1.69 19.33 5.26
CA ARG A 52 -1.48 20.77 5.36
C ARG A 52 -1.19 21.45 4.03
N TYR A 53 -0.42 20.82 3.16
CA TYR A 53 0.19 21.50 2.01
C TYR A 53 -0.23 20.95 0.65
N ALA A 54 -0.89 19.79 0.60
CA ALA A 54 -1.23 19.11 -0.65
C ALA A 54 -2.58 18.37 -0.59
N TRP A 55 -3.48 18.75 0.35
CA TRP A 55 -4.80 18.14 0.46
C TRP A 55 -5.58 18.24 -0.86
N GLY A 56 -6.12 17.11 -1.33
CA GLY A 56 -6.81 17.05 -2.62
C GLY A 56 -5.88 16.96 -3.83
N HIS A 57 -4.57 16.87 -3.64
CA HIS A 57 -3.59 16.66 -4.71
C HIS A 57 -2.95 15.27 -4.69
N GLY A 58 -2.26 14.91 -5.78
CA GLY A 58 -1.69 13.58 -5.98
C GLY A 58 -0.44 13.31 -5.16
N ALA A 59 0.35 14.32 -4.83
CA ALA A 59 1.57 14.20 -4.04
C ALA A 59 1.98 15.53 -3.37
N LEU A 60 2.83 15.43 -2.35
CA LEU A 60 3.47 16.56 -1.68
C LEU A 60 4.92 16.72 -2.15
N ARG A 61 5.35 17.95 -2.43
CA ARG A 61 6.77 18.35 -2.48
C ARG A 61 7.16 18.91 -1.10
N PRO A 62 7.78 18.12 -0.22
CA PRO A 62 7.88 18.46 1.20
C PRO A 62 8.79 19.66 1.49
N LEU A 63 9.85 19.84 0.69
CA LEU A 63 10.79 20.95 0.87
C LEU A 63 10.16 22.30 0.49
N THR A 64 9.47 22.34 -0.65
CA THR A 64 8.82 23.57 -1.15
C THR A 64 7.42 23.76 -0.59
N LYS A 65 6.89 22.79 0.17
CA LYS A 65 5.50 22.78 0.70
C LYS A 65 4.46 23.05 -0.39
N ALA A 66 4.64 22.41 -1.54
CA ALA A 66 3.78 22.58 -2.70
C ALA A 66 3.17 21.25 -3.12
N ALA A 67 1.97 21.30 -3.69
CA ALA A 67 1.35 20.13 -4.28
C ALA A 67 2.03 19.72 -5.59
N HIS A 68 1.88 18.45 -5.96
CA HIS A 68 2.33 17.92 -7.24
C HIS A 68 1.35 16.90 -7.79
N ASP A 69 0.94 17.09 -9.05
CA ASP A 69 0.08 16.17 -9.78
C ASP A 69 0.84 15.61 -10.99
N TRP A 70 1.12 14.31 -10.97
CA TRP A 70 1.92 13.61 -12.00
C TRP A 70 1.32 13.67 -13.40
N TYR A 71 -0.01 13.76 -13.49
CA TYR A 71 -0.77 13.78 -14.75
C TYR A 71 -1.35 15.16 -15.08
N GLY A 72 -0.84 16.22 -14.44
CA GLY A 72 -1.33 17.60 -14.59
C GLY A 72 -2.68 17.89 -13.94
N GLN A 73 -3.42 16.85 -13.53
CA GLN A 73 -4.63 16.91 -12.72
C GLN A 73 -4.50 15.89 -11.58
N SER A 74 -5.16 16.16 -10.45
CA SER A 74 -5.11 15.23 -9.33
C SER A 74 -5.95 13.98 -9.58
N LEU A 75 -5.35 12.83 -9.27
CA LEU A 75 -6.03 11.54 -9.11
C LEU A 75 -5.98 11.06 -7.65
N LEU A 76 -5.73 11.96 -6.69
CA LEU A 76 -5.67 11.67 -5.25
C LEU A 76 -4.75 10.48 -4.90
N MET A 77 -3.60 10.39 -5.57
CA MET A 77 -2.71 9.23 -5.47
C MET A 77 -2.19 8.99 -4.05
N THR A 78 -1.67 10.01 -3.36
CA THR A 78 -1.26 9.87 -1.95
C THR A 78 -2.41 9.43 -1.02
N PRO A 79 -3.63 10.05 -1.06
CA PRO A 79 -4.75 9.56 -0.26
C PRO A 79 -5.10 8.10 -0.49
N VAL A 80 -5.16 7.67 -1.76
CA VAL A 80 -5.49 6.28 -2.11
C VAL A 80 -4.39 5.33 -1.66
N ASP A 81 -3.12 5.62 -1.97
CA ASP A 81 -1.95 4.82 -1.57
C ASP A 81 -1.80 4.71 -0.04
N ALA A 82 -2.28 5.71 0.72
CA ALA A 82 -2.10 5.77 2.17
C ALA A 82 -3.26 5.16 2.97
N LEU A 83 -4.45 4.96 2.37
CA LEU A 83 -5.66 4.62 3.12
C LEU A 83 -5.54 3.27 3.85
N ASP A 84 -5.02 2.24 3.19
CA ASP A 84 -4.81 0.94 3.84
C ASP A 84 -3.77 1.01 4.97
N THR A 85 -2.72 1.80 4.81
CA THR A 85 -1.69 2.01 5.84
C THR A 85 -2.26 2.76 7.03
N LEU A 86 -3.08 3.79 6.79
CA LEU A 86 -3.83 4.50 7.84
C LEU A 86 -4.71 3.54 8.65
N LEU A 87 -5.43 2.64 7.96
CA LEU A 87 -6.27 1.62 8.59
C LEU A 87 -5.44 0.62 9.40
N LEU A 88 -4.36 0.08 8.83
CA LEU A 88 -3.47 -0.88 9.50
C LEU A 88 -2.79 -0.29 10.75
N MET A 89 -2.47 1.01 10.71
CA MET A 89 -1.87 1.73 11.83
C MET A 89 -2.89 2.23 12.87
N GLN A 90 -4.19 1.94 12.70
CA GLN A 90 -5.27 2.41 13.58
C GLN A 90 -5.22 3.94 13.75
N LEU A 91 -5.17 4.64 12.61
CA LEU A 91 -5.24 6.09 12.50
C LEU A 91 -6.64 6.49 12.01
N ASP A 92 -7.66 6.20 12.82
CA ASP A 92 -9.05 6.18 12.39
C ASP A 92 -9.55 7.57 11.92
N VAL A 93 -9.09 8.64 12.55
CA VAL A 93 -9.48 10.02 12.19
C VAL A 93 -8.94 10.38 10.82
N GLU A 94 -7.66 10.11 10.59
CA GLU A 94 -6.95 10.34 9.34
C GLU A 94 -7.50 9.45 8.22
N ALA A 95 -7.74 8.16 8.50
CA ALA A 95 -8.36 7.21 7.58
C ALA A 95 -9.75 7.68 7.14
N SER A 96 -10.57 8.16 8.09
CA SER A 96 -11.92 8.66 7.80
C SER A 96 -11.91 9.90 6.91
N LYS A 97 -10.98 10.84 7.14
CA LYS A 97 -10.78 12.00 6.26
C LYS A 97 -10.33 11.58 4.86
N ALA A 98 -9.34 10.70 4.77
CA ALA A 98 -8.80 10.21 3.50
C ALA A 98 -9.89 9.51 2.67
N ARG A 99 -10.62 8.57 3.29
CA ARG A 99 -11.77 7.90 2.69
C ARG A 99 -12.80 8.90 2.18
N SER A 100 -13.17 9.88 3.01
CA SER A 100 -14.16 10.89 2.64
C SER A 100 -13.71 11.72 1.44
N LEU A 101 -12.44 12.11 1.38
CA LEU A 101 -11.86 12.80 0.23
C LEU A 101 -11.91 11.92 -1.03
N ILE A 102 -11.53 10.65 -0.92
CA ILE A 102 -11.53 9.70 -2.05
C ILE A 102 -12.94 9.52 -2.60
N VAL A 103 -13.89 9.14 -1.75
CA VAL A 103 -15.26 8.81 -2.18
C VAL A 103 -16.00 10.01 -2.76
N ASN A 104 -15.75 11.22 -2.24
CA ASN A 104 -16.47 12.41 -2.67
C ASN A 104 -15.82 13.14 -3.86
N ASN A 105 -14.51 12.99 -4.08
CA ASN A 105 -13.78 13.82 -5.04
C ASN A 105 -13.03 13.04 -6.13
N LEU A 106 -12.78 11.73 -5.96
CA LEU A 106 -12.10 10.93 -6.97
C LEU A 106 -13.05 10.62 -8.13
N SER A 107 -12.61 10.91 -9.35
CA SER A 107 -13.32 10.55 -10.57
C SER A 107 -12.33 10.25 -11.69
N PHE A 108 -12.50 9.11 -12.33
CA PHE A 108 -11.67 8.66 -13.45
C PHE A 108 -12.23 9.05 -14.81
N ASP A 109 -13.39 9.73 -14.88
CA ASP A 109 -13.88 10.32 -16.13
C ASP A 109 -13.10 11.60 -16.50
N ARG A 110 -11.86 11.41 -16.93
CA ARG A 110 -10.89 12.47 -17.21
C ARG A 110 -10.27 12.25 -18.58
N ASP A 111 -10.28 13.29 -19.41
CA ASP A 111 -9.60 13.26 -20.72
C ASP A 111 -8.10 13.51 -20.53
N ILE A 112 -7.43 12.51 -19.98
CA ILE A 112 -5.99 12.51 -19.71
C ILE A 112 -5.44 11.11 -20.02
N TYR A 113 -4.21 11.08 -20.54
CA TYR A 113 -3.45 9.83 -20.66
C TYR A 113 -2.77 9.51 -19.33
N VAL A 114 -2.92 8.28 -18.87
CA VAL A 114 -2.24 7.75 -17.69
C VAL A 114 -1.37 6.54 -18.04
N LYS A 115 -0.36 6.28 -17.22
CA LYS A 115 0.51 5.11 -17.39
C LYS A 115 -0.17 3.90 -16.74
N ASN A 116 -0.52 2.89 -17.54
CA ASN A 116 -1.31 1.74 -17.10
C ASN A 116 -0.73 1.05 -15.85
N PHE A 117 0.57 0.77 -15.91
CA PHE A 117 1.30 0.14 -14.81
C PHE A 117 1.18 0.92 -13.49
N GLU A 118 1.47 2.22 -13.51
CA GLU A 118 1.46 3.06 -12.30
C GLU A 118 0.06 3.14 -11.69
N ILE A 119 -0.96 3.33 -12.53
CA ILE A 119 -2.33 3.46 -12.05
C ILE A 119 -2.88 2.12 -11.52
N THR A 120 -2.46 1.00 -12.11
CA THR A 120 -2.84 -0.33 -11.63
C THR A 120 -2.28 -0.57 -10.22
N ILE A 121 -0.96 -0.45 -10.04
CA ILE A 121 -0.34 -0.81 -8.76
C ILE A 121 -0.63 0.19 -7.63
N ARG A 122 -0.95 1.46 -7.97
CA ARG A 122 -1.23 2.51 -6.99
C ARG A 122 -2.72 2.63 -6.71
N LEU A 123 -3.49 3.07 -7.71
CA LEU A 123 -4.89 3.42 -7.49
C LEU A 123 -5.78 2.19 -7.45
N LEU A 124 -5.67 1.29 -8.43
CA LEU A 124 -6.49 0.08 -8.43
C LEU A 124 -6.14 -0.81 -7.22
N GLY A 125 -4.84 -1.04 -6.98
CA GLY A 125 -4.34 -1.73 -5.80
C GLY A 125 -4.81 -1.11 -4.48
N GLY A 126 -4.61 0.20 -4.28
CA GLY A 126 -4.98 0.89 -3.04
C GLY A 126 -6.49 0.96 -2.79
N LEU A 127 -7.31 1.08 -3.83
CA LEU A 127 -8.77 1.00 -3.72
C LEU A 127 -9.21 -0.43 -3.31
N LEU A 128 -8.64 -1.45 -3.93
CA LEU A 128 -8.95 -2.85 -3.64
C LEU A 128 -8.51 -3.26 -2.23
N SER A 129 -7.30 -2.89 -1.81
CA SER A 129 -6.80 -3.20 -0.46
C SER A 129 -7.67 -2.54 0.61
N SER A 130 -7.99 -1.25 0.42
CA SER A 130 -8.85 -0.50 1.32
C SER A 130 -10.28 -1.07 1.37
N TYR A 131 -10.83 -1.49 0.23
CA TYR A 131 -12.12 -2.20 0.21
C TYR A 131 -12.05 -3.52 0.99
N GLN A 132 -11.01 -4.33 0.80
CA GLN A 132 -10.88 -5.61 1.51
C GLN A 132 -10.74 -5.45 3.02
N LEU A 133 -10.11 -4.37 3.49
CA LEU A 133 -9.99 -4.05 4.92
C LEU A 133 -11.29 -3.52 5.55
N THR A 134 -12.14 -2.86 4.76
CA THR A 134 -13.29 -2.09 5.30
C THR A 134 -14.66 -2.62 4.90
N GLY A 135 -14.76 -3.37 3.80
CA GLY A 135 -16.02 -3.75 3.16
C GLY A 135 -16.74 -2.59 2.45
N ASP A 136 -16.12 -1.41 2.32
CA ASP A 136 -16.78 -0.22 1.76
C ASP A 136 -16.97 -0.31 0.24
N LYS A 137 -18.22 -0.53 -0.18
CA LYS A 137 -18.58 -0.68 -1.59
C LYS A 137 -18.31 0.56 -2.44
N HIS A 138 -18.19 1.77 -1.86
CA HIS A 138 -17.82 2.95 -2.64
C HIS A 138 -16.39 2.82 -3.21
N LEU A 139 -15.46 2.25 -2.44
CA LEU A 139 -14.09 2.02 -2.88
C LEU A 139 -14.04 0.93 -3.97
N LEU A 140 -14.84 -0.13 -3.82
CA LEU A 140 -14.96 -1.17 -4.84
C LEU A 140 -15.54 -0.61 -6.15
N ASN A 141 -16.60 0.21 -6.08
CA ASN A 141 -17.19 0.82 -7.27
C ASN A 141 -16.18 1.71 -8.02
N LEU A 142 -15.33 2.43 -7.28
CA LEU A 142 -14.22 3.20 -7.87
C LEU A 142 -13.17 2.28 -8.52
N ALA A 143 -12.84 1.15 -7.88
CA ALA A 143 -11.93 0.16 -8.44
C ALA A 143 -12.48 -0.48 -9.72
N GLU A 144 -13.77 -0.80 -9.76
CA GLU A 144 -14.46 -1.33 -10.95
C GLU A 144 -14.48 -0.31 -12.11
N ASP A 145 -14.80 0.96 -11.83
CA ASP A 145 -14.77 2.03 -12.83
C ASP A 145 -13.35 2.20 -13.40
N LEU A 146 -12.34 2.26 -12.52
CA LEU A 146 -10.95 2.37 -12.95
C LEU A 146 -10.51 1.15 -13.77
N GLY A 147 -10.72 -0.07 -13.26
CA GLY A 147 -10.36 -1.30 -13.94
C GLY A 147 -10.95 -1.39 -15.34
N SER A 148 -12.23 -1.03 -15.48
CA SER A 148 -12.94 -0.98 -16.77
C SER A 148 -12.30 0.01 -17.76
N ARG A 149 -11.91 1.20 -17.29
CA ARG A 149 -11.24 2.22 -18.11
C ARG A 149 -9.83 1.82 -18.55
N LEU A 150 -9.18 0.92 -17.80
CA LEU A 150 -7.84 0.43 -18.13
C LEU A 150 -7.88 -0.71 -19.15
N LEU A 151 -8.97 -1.49 -19.26
CA LEU A 151 -9.07 -2.64 -20.17
C LEU A 151 -8.60 -2.41 -21.62
N PRO A 152 -8.81 -1.23 -22.26
CA PRO A 152 -8.35 -1.01 -23.63
C PRO A 152 -6.86 -1.23 -23.85
N VAL A 153 -6.02 -1.14 -22.81
CA VAL A 153 -4.57 -1.39 -22.92
C VAL A 153 -4.27 -2.78 -23.47
N PHE A 154 -5.10 -3.79 -23.18
CA PHE A 154 -4.90 -5.18 -23.60
C PHE A 154 -5.34 -5.45 -25.04
N ASN A 155 -5.99 -4.49 -25.72
CA ASN A 155 -6.43 -4.63 -27.11
C ASN A 155 -5.28 -4.46 -28.12
N SER A 156 -4.10 -4.97 -27.79
CA SER A 156 -2.99 -5.08 -28.74
C SER A 156 -3.05 -6.41 -29.50
N PRO A 157 -2.40 -6.55 -30.66
CA PRO A 157 -2.40 -7.81 -31.42
C PRO A 157 -1.86 -9.02 -30.64
N THR A 158 -1.04 -8.80 -29.60
CA THR A 158 -0.45 -9.87 -28.77
C THR A 158 -1.17 -10.07 -27.45
N GLY A 159 -2.10 -9.19 -27.08
CA GLY A 159 -2.68 -9.11 -25.75
C GLY A 159 -1.76 -8.45 -24.71
N LEU A 160 -0.51 -8.14 -25.05
CA LEU A 160 0.37 -7.39 -24.15
C LEU A 160 -0.10 -5.93 -24.05
N PRO A 161 -0.14 -5.34 -22.84
CA PRO A 161 -0.73 -4.03 -22.65
C PRO A 161 0.10 -2.92 -23.30
N TYR A 162 -0.58 -1.94 -23.89
CA TYR A 162 0.00 -0.63 -24.19
C TYR A 162 0.42 0.10 -22.90
N VAL A 163 1.45 0.95 -22.99
CA VAL A 163 1.98 1.69 -21.82
C VAL A 163 0.98 2.71 -21.27
N TYR A 164 0.25 3.38 -22.15
CA TYR A 164 -0.69 4.44 -21.79
C TYR A 164 -2.09 4.20 -22.31
N VAL A 165 -3.07 4.68 -21.55
CA VAL A 165 -4.49 4.74 -21.92
C VAL A 165 -5.08 6.08 -21.50
N ASN A 166 -5.99 6.62 -22.31
CA ASN A 166 -6.80 7.77 -21.94
C ASN A 166 -8.00 7.31 -21.11
N LEU A 167 -8.16 7.84 -19.89
CA LEU A 167 -9.18 7.36 -18.95
C LEU A 167 -10.63 7.65 -19.40
N ARG A 168 -10.86 8.62 -20.28
CA ARG A 168 -12.19 8.93 -20.83
C ARG A 168 -12.43 8.25 -22.17
N THR A 169 -11.46 8.32 -23.07
CA THR A 169 -11.66 7.90 -24.47
C THR A 169 -11.26 6.45 -24.74
N GLY A 170 -10.50 5.83 -23.84
CA GLY A 170 -9.94 4.48 -24.03
C GLY A 170 -8.85 4.40 -25.10
N GLN A 171 -8.44 5.53 -25.69
CA GLN A 171 -7.35 5.56 -26.67
C GLN A 171 -6.03 5.13 -26.00
N THR A 172 -5.28 4.26 -26.68
CA THR A 172 -4.02 3.71 -26.17
C THR A 172 -2.82 4.18 -26.96
N ARG A 173 -1.64 4.20 -26.33
CA ARG A 173 -0.37 4.49 -26.99
C ARG A 173 0.82 3.89 -26.23
N GLY A 174 1.95 3.78 -26.91
CA GLY A 174 3.20 3.25 -26.37
C GLY A 174 3.27 1.73 -26.49
N THR A 175 3.93 1.27 -27.55
CA THR A 175 4.11 -0.17 -27.89
C THR A 175 5.42 -0.73 -27.35
N VAL A 176 6.37 0.14 -27.02
CA VAL A 176 7.66 -0.24 -26.43
C VAL A 176 7.50 -0.23 -24.92
N THR A 177 7.48 -1.42 -24.33
CA THR A 177 7.23 -1.66 -22.91
C THR A 177 8.31 -2.60 -22.34
N ASN A 178 8.17 -3.00 -21.07
CA ASN A 178 9.08 -3.90 -20.38
C ASN A 178 8.31 -4.97 -19.56
N PRO A 179 8.98 -6.01 -19.06
CA PRO A 179 8.32 -7.07 -18.30
C PRO A 179 7.58 -6.61 -17.04
N ALA A 180 8.02 -5.55 -16.36
CA ALA A 180 7.32 -5.06 -15.17
C ALA A 180 5.97 -4.43 -15.55
N GLU A 181 5.97 -3.55 -16.57
CA GLU A 181 4.76 -2.86 -17.01
C GLU A 181 3.72 -3.77 -17.66
N THR A 182 4.14 -4.95 -18.13
CA THR A 182 3.26 -5.97 -18.71
C THR A 182 2.85 -7.06 -17.73
N GLY A 183 3.71 -7.38 -16.74
CA GLY A 183 3.53 -8.51 -15.83
C GLY A 183 2.96 -8.16 -14.45
N THR A 184 3.07 -6.90 -14.01
CA THR A 184 2.60 -6.47 -12.68
C THR A 184 1.17 -5.91 -12.75
N LEU A 185 0.24 -6.73 -13.23
CA LEU A 185 -1.19 -6.37 -13.39
C LEU A 185 -2.12 -7.47 -12.86
N LEU A 186 -1.62 -8.70 -12.74
CA LEU A 186 -2.44 -9.89 -12.50
C LEU A 186 -3.11 -9.88 -11.13
N LEU A 187 -2.45 -9.37 -10.10
CA LEU A 187 -2.99 -9.40 -8.74
C LEU A 187 -4.22 -8.48 -8.62
N GLU A 188 -4.12 -7.28 -9.16
CA GLU A 188 -5.17 -6.28 -9.08
C GLU A 188 -6.35 -6.66 -9.98
N PHE A 189 -6.10 -7.00 -11.25
CA PHE A 189 -7.17 -7.42 -12.17
C PHE A 189 -7.78 -8.77 -11.78
N GLY A 190 -6.98 -9.72 -11.29
CA GLY A 190 -7.47 -11.01 -10.79
C GLY A 190 -8.29 -10.86 -9.53
N THR A 191 -7.89 -9.97 -8.62
CA THR A 191 -8.68 -9.64 -7.42
C THR A 191 -9.99 -8.98 -7.82
N LEU A 192 -9.97 -8.00 -8.72
CA LEU A 192 -11.18 -7.34 -9.20
C LEU A 192 -12.15 -8.33 -9.88
N SER A 193 -11.63 -9.27 -10.67
CA SER A 193 -12.46 -10.31 -11.31
C SER A 193 -13.12 -11.28 -10.34
N LYS A 194 -12.56 -11.45 -9.13
CA LYS A 194 -13.09 -12.33 -8.09
C LYS A 194 -14.21 -11.66 -7.27
N LEU A 195 -14.10 -10.35 -7.07
CA LEU A 195 -14.99 -9.56 -6.21
C LEU A 195 -16.33 -9.24 -6.89
#